data_AF-A0A136KM48-F1
#
_entry.id   AF-A0A136KM48-F1
#
_cell.length_a   1.000
_cell.length_b   1.000
_cell.length_c   1.000
_cell.angle_alpha   90.00
_cell.angle_beta   90.00
_cell.angle_gamma   90.00
#
_symmetry.space_group_name_H-M   'P 1'
#
loop_
_entity.id
_entity.type
_entity.pdbx_description
1 polymer ?
#
loop_
_entity_poly.entity_id
_entity_poly.type
_entity_poly.pdbx_seq_one_letter_code
_entity_poly.pdbx_strand_id
1 'polypeptide(L)'
;MEWQVFTLWWYVILSIIGIVFLPTTRLLFARFYDQGYAFSKIIGILAITYTTFVLGTLKIAPFTPATLIGIVIAAGIVNAFIYKKNQRSVYLF
;
A
#
# COMPACT_ATOMS: atom_id res chain seq x y z
N MET A 1 21.47 -20.96 4.40
CA MET A 1 20.29 -21.14 3.52
C MET A 1 19.04 -20.42 4.05
N GLU A 2 19.03 -19.94 5.30
CA GLU A 2 17.89 -19.21 5.89
C GLU A 2 17.74 -17.76 5.39
N TRP A 3 18.85 -17.06 5.12
CA TRP A 3 18.80 -15.64 4.73
C TRP A 3 18.15 -15.43 3.36
N GLN A 4 18.28 -16.39 2.45
CA GLN A 4 17.63 -16.35 1.14
C GLN A 4 16.11 -16.45 1.29
N VAL A 5 15.62 -17.39 2.10
CA VAL A 5 14.19 -17.58 2.36
C VAL A 5 13.60 -16.33 3.01
N PHE A 6 14.28 -15.76 4.01
CA PHE A 6 13.86 -14.52 4.65
C PHE A 6 13.79 -13.34 3.67
N THR A 7 14.82 -13.20 2.82
CA THR A 7 14.88 -12.13 1.81
C THR A 7 13.73 -12.26 0.81
N LEU A 8 13.52 -13.46 0.28
CA LEU A 8 12.40 -13.74 -0.64
C LEU A 8 11.06 -13.44 0.00
N TRP A 9 10.89 -13.80 1.28
CA TRP A 9 9.65 -13.55 1.99
C TRP A 9 9.34 -12.06 2.15
N TRP A 10 10.36 -11.27 2.46
CA TRP A 10 10.25 -9.80 2.46
C TRP A 10 9.90 -9.24 1.08
N TYR A 11 10.52 -9.75 0.01
CA TYR A 11 10.20 -9.31 -1.35
C TYR A 11 8.76 -9.62 -1.75
N VAL A 12 8.22 -10.76 -1.32
CA VAL A 12 6.81 -11.11 -1.55
C VAL A 12 5.89 -10.14 -0.82
N ILE A 13 6.14 -9.89 0.48
CA ILE A 13 5.35 -8.94 1.28
C ILE A 13 5.37 -7.54 0.66
N LEU A 14 6.55 -7.04 0.28
CA LEU A 14 6.71 -5.75 -0.39
C LEU A 14 5.96 -5.68 -1.71
N SER A 15 5.92 -6.79 -2.46
CA SER A 15 5.19 -6.85 -3.73
C SER A 15 3.67 -6.87 -3.52
N ILE A 16 3.18 -7.56 -2.49
CA ILE A 16 1.77 -7.51 -2.09
C ILE A 16 1.36 -6.09 -1.69
N ILE A 17 2.17 -5.42 -0.84
CA ILE A 17 1.94 -4.02 -0.46
C ILE A 17 1.94 -3.12 -1.71
N GLY A 18 2.89 -3.32 -2.63
CA GLY A 18 2.94 -2.61 -3.90
C GLY A 18 1.63 -2.73 -4.67
N ILE A 19 1.13 -3.95 -4.88
CA ILE A 19 -0.13 -4.21 -5.59
C ILE A 19 -1.31 -3.49 -4.93
N VAL A 20 -1.39 -3.53 -3.60
CA VAL A 20 -2.45 -2.85 -2.83
C VAL A 20 -2.45 -1.34 -3.06
N PHE A 21 -1.28 -0.72 -3.18
CA PHE A 21 -1.14 0.73 -3.33
C PHE A 21 -1.04 1.23 -4.78
N LEU A 22 -1.06 0.34 -5.78
CA LEU A 22 -1.05 0.73 -7.20
C LEU A 22 -2.16 1.71 -7.59
N PRO A 23 -3.42 1.57 -7.14
CA PRO A 23 -4.47 2.52 -7.52
C PRO A 23 -4.14 3.94 -7.05
N THR A 24 -3.63 4.09 -5.83
CA THR A 24 -3.22 5.39 -5.28
C THR A 24 -2.00 5.94 -6.01
N THR A 25 -0.96 5.14 -6.27
CA THR A 25 0.22 5.67 -6.97
C THR A 25 -0.05 6.02 -8.42
N ARG A 26 -0.94 5.29 -9.10
CA ARG A 26 -1.41 5.67 -10.44
C ARG A 26 -2.11 7.02 -10.47
N LEU A 27 -2.83 7.40 -9.41
CA LEU A 27 -3.45 8.72 -9.31
C LEU A 27 -2.40 9.81 -9.05
N LEU A 28 -1.48 9.57 -8.11
CA LEU A 28 -0.44 10.54 -7.75
C LEU A 28 0.55 10.79 -8.90
N PHE A 29 0.89 9.73 -9.63
CA PHE A 29 1.88 9.75 -10.71
C PHE A 29 1.26 9.46 -12.08
N ALA A 30 0.01 9.89 -12.31
CA ALA A 30 -0.71 9.63 -13.56
C ALA A 30 0.02 10.11 -14.83
N ARG A 31 0.88 11.13 -14.70
CA ARG A 31 1.67 11.72 -15.79
C ARG A 31 3.00 11.00 -16.04
N PHE A 32 3.41 10.07 -15.18
CA PHE A 32 4.66 9.34 -15.33
C PHE A 32 4.46 8.13 -16.25
N TYR A 33 5.52 7.75 -16.97
CA TYR A 33 5.49 6.63 -17.90
C TYR A 33 5.11 5.30 -17.23
N ASP A 34 5.58 5.06 -16.01
CA ASP A 34 5.30 3.85 -15.23
C ASP A 34 4.05 3.96 -14.34
N GLN A 35 3.36 5.11 -14.39
CA GLN A 35 2.22 5.46 -13.53
C GLN A 35 2.50 5.20 -12.03
N GLY A 36 3.73 5.41 -11.58
CA GLY A 36 4.11 5.22 -10.19
C GLY A 36 4.16 3.75 -9.74
N TYR A 37 4.34 2.80 -10.66
CA TYR A 37 4.53 1.38 -10.34
C TYR A 37 5.74 1.17 -9.42
N ALA A 38 6.88 1.81 -9.71
CA ALA A 38 8.09 1.68 -8.88
C ALA A 38 7.89 2.27 -7.47
N PHE A 39 7.12 3.35 -7.37
CA PHE A 39 6.85 4.05 -6.10
C PHE A 39 5.79 3.37 -5.23
N SER A 40 5.00 2.43 -5.78
CA SER A 40 3.91 1.75 -5.06
C SER A 40 4.34 1.11 -3.75
N LYS A 41 5.48 0.42 -3.75
CA LYS A 41 6.02 -0.26 -2.56
C LYS A 41 6.45 0.75 -1.49
N ILE A 42 7.09 1.85 -1.91
CA ILE A 42 7.59 2.91 -1.02
C ILE A 42 6.41 3.64 -0.38
N ILE A 43 5.43 4.06 -1.19
CA ILE A 43 4.22 4.73 -0.72
C ILE A 43 3.42 3.82 0.23
N GLY A 44 3.30 2.53 -0.11
CA GLY A 44 2.60 1.58 0.73
C GLY A 44 3.26 1.39 2.10
N ILE A 45 4.58 1.19 2.15
CA ILE A 45 5.31 1.11 3.43
C ILE A 45 5.14 2.40 4.23
N LEU A 46 5.37 3.55 3.59
CA LEU A 46 5.28 4.85 4.25
C LEU A 46 3.89 5.07 4.85
N ALA A 47 2.83 4.79 4.10
CA ALA A 47 1.46 4.93 4.57
C ALA A 47 1.17 4.01 5.77
N ILE A 48 1.59 2.74 5.71
CA ILE A 48 1.37 1.78 6.80
C ILE A 48 2.15 2.19 8.05
N THR A 49 3.44 2.48 7.92
CA THR A 49 4.30 2.80 9.07
C THR A 49 3.90 4.12 9.71
N TYR A 50 3.60 5.14 8.90
CA TYR A 50 3.17 6.44 9.41
C TYR A 50 1.80 6.35 10.09
N THR A 51 0.84 5.62 9.51
CA THR A 51 -0.48 5.40 10.14
C THR A 51 -0.31 4.70 11.48
N THR A 52 0.52 3.66 11.53
CA THR A 52 0.76 2.93 12.79
C THR A 52 1.44 3.82 13.84
N PHE A 53 2.39 4.66 13.42
CA PHE A 53 3.04 5.64 14.30
C PHE A 53 2.05 6.66 14.88
N VAL A 54 1.16 7.22 14.05
CA VAL A 54 0.13 8.17 14.49
C VAL A 54 -0.85 7.49 15.47
N LEU A 55 -1.34 6.29 15.13
CA LEU A 55 -2.26 5.54 16.00
C LEU A 55 -1.62 5.19 17.35
N GLY A 56 -0.33 4.84 17.35
CA GLY A 56 0.45 4.58 18.57
C GLY A 56 0.63 5.83 19.42
N THR A 57 0.97 6.97 18.79
CA THR A 57 1.15 8.26 19.49
C THR A 57 -0.16 8.74 20.14
N LEU A 58 -1.29 8.52 19.46
CA LEU A 58 -2.63 8.84 19.96
C LEU A 58 -3.18 7.81 20.96
N LYS A 59 -2.44 6.71 21.23
CA LYS A 59 -2.88 5.59 22.07
C LYS A 59 -4.19 4.93 21.60
N ILE A 60 -4.49 5.01 20.30
CA ILE A 60 -5.70 4.42 19.70
C ILE A 60 -5.50 2.92 19.47
N ALA A 61 -4.34 2.54 18.94
CA ALA A 61 -4.00 1.14 18.68
C ALA A 61 -2.51 0.90 18.98
N PRO A 62 -2.14 -0.24 19.60
CA PRO A 62 -0.76 -0.56 19.88
C PRO A 62 -0.01 -0.99 18.61
N PHE A 63 1.32 -0.88 18.61
CA PHE A 63 2.17 -1.41 17.54
C PHE A 63 2.23 -2.94 17.64
N THR A 64 1.24 -3.62 17.05
CA THR A 64 1.14 -5.09 17.04
C THR A 64 0.92 -5.62 15.62
N PRO A 65 1.24 -6.91 15.35
CA PRO A 65 0.96 -7.53 14.07
C PRO A 65 -0.52 -7.44 13.67
N ALA A 66 -1.44 -7.56 14.62
CA ALA A 66 -2.88 -7.44 14.37
C ALA A 66 -3.26 -6.04 13.86
N THR A 67 -2.71 -4.99 14.47
CA THR A 67 -2.92 -3.60 14.05
C THR A 67 -2.37 -3.36 12.65
N LEU A 68 -1.17 -3.86 12.35
CA LEU A 68 -0.57 -3.74 11.01
C LEU A 68 -1.41 -4.45 9.94
N ILE A 69 -1.86 -5.67 10.20
CA ILE A 69 -2.74 -6.42 9.30
C ILE A 69 -4.05 -5.65 9.07
N GLY A 70 -4.65 -5.12 10.13
CA GLY A 70 -5.87 -4.30 10.05
C GLY A 70 -5.68 -3.05 9.17
N ILE A 71 -4.56 -2.35 9.31
CA ILE A 71 -4.20 -1.18 8.48
C ILE A 71 -4.04 -1.59 7.01
N VAL A 72 -3.36 -2.70 6.72
CA VAL A 72 -3.18 -3.20 5.34
C VAL A 72 -4.53 -3.53 4.71
N ILE A 73 -5.42 -4.20 5.44
CA ILE A 73 -6.78 -4.53 4.95
C ILE A 73 -7.57 -3.25 4.69
N ALA A 74 -7.58 -2.30 5.62
CA ALA A 74 -8.27 -1.02 5.46
C ALA A 74 -7.73 -0.25 4.25
N ALA A 75 -6.41 -0.18 4.09
CA ALA A 75 -5.77 0.45 2.94
C ALA A 75 -6.15 -0.25 1.62
N GLY A 76 -6.25 -1.58 1.60
CA GLY A 76 -6.72 -2.34 0.44
C GLY A 76 -8.16 -2.05 0.06
N ILE A 77 -9.06 -1.93 1.05
CA ILE A 77 -10.46 -1.56 0.82
C ILE A 77 -10.53 -0.15 0.22
N VAL A 78 -9.82 0.82 0.81
CA VAL A 78 -9.78 2.21 0.31
C VAL A 78 -9.25 2.26 -1.13
N ASN A 79 -8.14 1.56 -1.41
CA ASN A 79 -7.57 1.50 -2.75
C ASN A 79 -8.49 0.81 -3.77
N ALA A 80 -9.24 -0.22 -3.36
CA ALA A 80 -10.22 -0.87 -4.22
C ALA A 80 -11.39 0.07 -4.58
N PHE A 81 -11.86 0.89 -3.63
CA PHE A 81 -12.86 1.93 -3.91
C PHE A 81 -12.33 2.99 -4.87
N ILE A 82 -11.10 3.44 -4.65
CA ILE A 82 -10.41 4.40 -5.53
C ILE A 82 -10.32 3.83 -6.96
N TYR A 83 -9.90 2.57 -7.09
CA TYR A 83 -9.78 1.89 -8.38
C TYR A 83 -11.11 1.85 -9.13
N LYS A 84 -12.20 1.42 -8.47
CA LYS A 84 -13.55 1.36 -9.06
C LYS A 84 -14.03 2.74 -9.53
N LYS A 85 -13.78 3.80 -8.74
CA LYS A 85 -14.15 5.17 -9.11
C LYS A 85 -13.38 5.64 -10.35
N ASN A 86 -12.07 5.36 -10.39
CA ASN A 86 -11.21 5.86 -11.46
C ASN A 86 -11.41 5.13 -12.80
N GLN A 87 -11.73 3.83 -12.79
CA GLN A 87 -12.06 3.11 -14.03
C GLN A 87 -13.23 3.75 -14.78
N ARG A 88 -14.19 4.34 -14.07
CA ARG A 88 -15.35 5.00 -14.69
C ARG A 88 -14.98 6.25 -15.48
N SER A 89 -13.83 6.87 -15.22
CA SER A 89 -13.36 8.08 -15.91
C SER A 89 -12.50 7.78 -17.14
N VAL A 90 -11.95 6.57 -17.26
CA VAL A 90 -11.04 6.20 -18.36
C VAL A 90 -11.80 5.72 -19.61
N TYR A 91 -13.06 5.29 -19.48
CA TYR A 91 -13.91 4.87 -20.62
C TYR A 91 -14.77 5.99 -21.24
N LEU A 92 -14.61 7.24 -20.79
CA LEU A 92 -15.38 8.40 -21.27
C LEU A 92 -14.59 9.31 -22.23
N PHE A 93 -13.44 8.84 -22.72
CA PHE A 93 -12.66 9.42 -23.81
C PHE A 93 -12.41 8.34 -24.87
#